data_AF-A0A7C5PTQ4-F1
#
_entry.id   AF-A0A7C5PTQ4-F1
#
_cell.length_a   1.000
_cell.length_b   1.000
_cell.length_c   1.000
_cell.angle_alpha   90.00
_cell.angle_beta   90.00
_cell.angle_gamma   90.00
#
_symmetry.space_group_name_H-M   'P 1'
#
loop_
_entity.id
_entity.type
_entity.pdbx_description
1 polymer ?
#
loop_
_entity_poly.entity_id
_entity_poly.type
_entity_poly.pdbx_seq_one_letter_code
_entity_poly.pdbx_strand_id
1 'polypeptide(L)'
;MKRTIPLLARMAPLGLLVLALLAGASPGPPDPSAGADPEKSPYAGKAEKPWASTADHSKFKILQQDFPDGPSVTKACLTCHTEAARQIMKTSHWTWICPKARKEMGVKEIKHQVPYGKAEYIINNFCISLPSNEPRCTSCHAGYGWADKTFDFKNQYLVDCLVCHDQTGKYKKFPTAAGHPVYKKDYPKGREWPP
;
A
#
# COMPACT_ATOMS: atom_id res chain seq x y z
N MET A 1 50.19 -79.29 3.44
CA MET A 1 49.16 -80.35 3.39
C MET A 1 47.96 -79.84 2.59
N LYS A 2 47.60 -80.60 1.53
CA LYS A 2 46.27 -80.83 0.90
C LYS A 2 45.32 -79.62 0.75
N ARG A 3 45.11 -79.11 -0.48
CA ARG A 3 44.01 -79.44 -1.46
C ARG A 3 42.63 -79.00 -0.91
N THR A 4 41.86 -78.12 -1.57
CA THR A 4 41.10 -78.40 -2.82
C THR A 4 40.52 -77.12 -3.46
N ILE A 5 40.32 -77.16 -4.79
CA ILE A 5 39.52 -76.29 -5.69
C ILE A 5 38.30 -77.15 -6.14
N PRO A 6 37.31 -76.75 -6.99
CA PRO A 6 36.35 -75.62 -7.13
C PRO A 6 34.86 -76.08 -7.10
N LEU A 7 33.88 -75.17 -7.30
CA LEU A 7 32.69 -75.35 -8.18
C LEU A 7 32.00 -73.97 -8.37
N LEU A 8 32.14 -73.22 -9.47
CA LEU A 8 31.46 -73.27 -10.78
C LEU A 8 29.92 -73.12 -10.78
N ALA A 9 29.45 -72.30 -11.74
CA ALA A 9 28.07 -72.05 -12.25
C ALA A 9 27.36 -70.82 -11.63
N ARG A 10 26.79 -69.83 -12.34
CA ARG A 10 26.36 -69.60 -13.74
C ARG A 10 26.21 -68.07 -13.92
N MET A 11 26.66 -67.45 -15.02
CA MET A 11 25.84 -66.90 -16.15
C MET A 11 24.64 -66.05 -15.67
N ALA A 12 24.35 -64.80 -16.07
CA ALA A 12 24.61 -64.02 -17.29
C ALA A 12 24.29 -62.51 -17.02
N PRO A 13 24.51 -61.58 -17.98
CA PRO A 13 24.61 -60.14 -17.75
C PRO A 13 23.34 -59.35 -18.16
N LEU A 14 23.47 -58.02 -18.13
CA LEU A 14 22.60 -56.96 -18.68
C LEU A 14 21.39 -56.49 -17.84
N GLY A 15 21.44 -55.19 -17.51
CA GLY A 15 20.32 -54.42 -17.01
C GLY A 15 20.76 -53.01 -16.65
N LEU A 16 21.17 -52.22 -17.65
CA LEU A 16 21.48 -50.80 -17.51
C LEU A 16 20.19 -50.07 -17.08
N LEU A 17 20.07 -49.74 -15.79
CA LEU A 17 18.93 -49.00 -15.26
C LEU A 17 19.10 -47.52 -15.63
N VAL A 18 18.47 -47.09 -16.72
CA VAL A 18 18.35 -45.68 -17.09
C VAL A 18 17.43 -45.00 -16.07
N LEU A 19 18.02 -44.22 -15.17
CA LEU A 19 17.29 -43.38 -14.22
C LEU A 19 16.75 -42.15 -14.97
N ALA A 20 15.51 -42.23 -15.44
CA ALA A 20 14.81 -41.09 -16.01
C ALA A 20 14.51 -40.06 -14.90
N LEU A 21 15.23 -38.93 -14.89
CA LEU A 21 14.88 -37.76 -14.11
C LEU A 21 13.60 -37.14 -14.68
N LEU A 22 12.47 -37.41 -14.03
CA LEU A 22 11.25 -36.63 -14.20
C LEU A 22 11.46 -35.27 -13.54
N ALA A 23 11.69 -34.23 -14.35
CA ALA A 23 11.59 -32.85 -13.93
C ALA A 23 10.12 -32.53 -13.63
N GLY A 24 9.69 -32.82 -12.40
CA GLY A 24 8.41 -32.37 -11.87
C GLY A 24 8.48 -30.85 -11.64
N ALA A 25 7.79 -30.09 -12.48
CA ALA A 25 7.54 -28.68 -12.23
C ALA A 25 6.78 -28.55 -10.90
N SER A 26 7.45 -28.04 -9.86
CA SER A 26 6.79 -27.68 -8.62
C SER A 26 5.90 -26.46 -8.88
N PRO A 27 4.60 -26.49 -8.51
CA PRO A 27 3.78 -25.28 -8.57
C PRO A 27 4.39 -24.24 -7.63
N GLY A 28 4.63 -23.03 -8.17
CA GLY A 28 5.10 -21.90 -7.38
C GLY A 28 4.11 -21.53 -6.27
N PRO A 29 4.55 -20.74 -5.27
CA PRO A 29 3.66 -20.29 -4.21
C PRO A 29 2.46 -19.53 -4.81
N PRO A 30 1.25 -19.70 -4.26
CA PRO A 30 0.06 -19.03 -4.77
C PRO A 30 0.23 -17.51 -4.72
N ASP A 31 -0.17 -16.86 -5.81
CA ASP A 31 -0.20 -15.41 -5.93
C ASP A 31 -1.15 -14.82 -4.85
N PRO A 32 -0.69 -13.93 -3.96
CA PRO A 32 -1.53 -13.33 -2.94
C PRO A 32 -2.64 -12.42 -3.50
N SER A 33 -2.62 -12.13 -4.81
CA SER A 33 -3.71 -11.42 -5.51
C SER A 33 -4.87 -12.32 -5.94
N ALA A 34 -4.73 -13.65 -5.88
CA ALA A 34 -5.72 -14.60 -6.38
C ALA A 34 -6.86 -14.94 -5.38
N GLY A 35 -7.01 -14.18 -4.30
CA GLY A 35 -7.80 -14.58 -3.13
C GLY A 35 -8.99 -13.70 -2.73
N ALA A 36 -9.34 -12.65 -3.46
CA ALA A 36 -10.48 -11.82 -3.10
C ALA A 36 -11.33 -11.49 -4.32
N ASP A 37 -12.41 -12.24 -4.47
CA ASP A 37 -13.55 -11.87 -5.32
C ASP A 37 -14.19 -10.61 -4.70
N PRO A 38 -14.02 -9.42 -5.29
CA PRO A 38 -14.46 -8.16 -4.70
C PRO A 38 -15.99 -8.13 -4.48
N GLU A 39 -16.72 -8.98 -5.20
CA GLU A 39 -18.17 -9.12 -5.10
C GLU A 39 -18.63 -9.82 -3.80
N LYS A 40 -17.74 -10.55 -3.12
CA LYS A 40 -18.05 -11.31 -1.90
C LYS A 40 -17.60 -10.63 -0.61
N SER A 41 -17.07 -9.41 -0.69
CA SER A 41 -16.66 -8.69 0.51
C SER A 41 -17.90 -8.36 1.37
N PRO A 42 -17.94 -8.74 2.66
CA PRO A 42 -19.00 -8.29 3.58
C PRO A 42 -18.93 -6.77 3.85
N TYR A 43 -17.91 -6.09 3.31
CA TYR A 43 -17.73 -4.64 3.29
C TYR A 43 -18.05 -4.01 1.92
N ALA A 44 -18.51 -4.78 0.94
CA ALA A 44 -19.02 -4.24 -0.33
C ALA A 44 -20.34 -3.51 -0.04
N GLY A 45 -20.24 -2.23 0.30
CA GLY A 45 -21.38 -1.33 0.29
C GLY A 45 -22.03 -1.36 -1.10
N LYS A 46 -23.36 -1.26 -1.15
CA LYS A 46 -24.07 -1.08 -2.41
C LYS A 46 -23.41 0.08 -3.16
N ALA A 47 -23.07 -0.11 -4.44
CA ALA A 47 -22.59 0.97 -5.28
C ALA A 47 -23.70 2.03 -5.38
N GLU A 48 -23.65 3.03 -4.51
CA GLU A 48 -24.52 4.19 -4.61
C GLU A 48 -24.17 4.93 -5.90
N LYS A 49 -25.19 5.38 -6.62
CA LYS A 49 -25.00 6.14 -7.86
C LYS A 49 -24.00 7.27 -7.59
N PRO A 50 -22.95 7.44 -8.41
CA PRO A 50 -22.02 8.53 -8.22
C PRO A 50 -22.83 9.82 -8.20
N TRP A 51 -22.74 10.58 -7.11
CA TRP A 51 -23.30 11.92 -7.08
C TRP A 51 -22.66 12.66 -8.25
N ALA A 52 -23.48 12.98 -9.25
CA ALA A 52 -23.01 13.74 -10.40
C ALA A 52 -22.51 15.09 -9.84
N SER A 53 -21.19 15.29 -9.91
CA SER A 53 -20.59 16.57 -9.56
C SER A 53 -21.24 17.64 -10.43
N THR A 54 -21.71 18.73 -9.84
CA THR A 54 -22.22 19.89 -10.58
C THR A 54 -21.09 20.66 -11.26
N ALA A 55 -19.83 20.34 -10.95
CA ALA A 55 -18.63 20.94 -11.54
C ALA A 55 -17.93 19.94 -12.47
N ASP A 56 -17.70 20.38 -13.71
CA ASP A 56 -16.89 19.69 -14.71
C ASP A 56 -15.46 20.25 -14.67
N HIS A 57 -14.58 19.50 -14.00
CA HIS A 57 -13.20 19.94 -13.76
C HIS A 57 -12.37 20.12 -15.03
N SER A 58 -12.76 19.46 -16.13
CA SER A 58 -12.07 19.59 -17.43
C SER A 58 -12.20 21.01 -18.01
N LYS A 59 -13.19 21.79 -17.57
CA LYS A 59 -13.46 23.15 -18.07
C LYS A 59 -12.71 24.25 -17.32
N PHE A 60 -12.08 23.95 -16.18
CA PHE A 60 -11.40 24.97 -15.38
C PHE A 60 -9.95 25.16 -15.86
N LYS A 61 -9.64 26.36 -16.37
CA LYS A 61 -8.29 26.70 -16.86
C LYS A 61 -7.18 26.48 -15.83
N ILE A 62 -7.46 26.69 -14.54
CA ILE A 62 -6.48 26.46 -13.46
C ILE A 62 -6.06 24.98 -13.35
N LEU A 63 -6.84 24.05 -13.88
CA LEU A 63 -6.54 22.62 -13.89
C LEU A 63 -5.99 22.14 -15.24
N GLN A 64 -6.00 23.00 -16.26
CA GLN A 64 -5.48 22.70 -17.61
C GLN A 64 -4.00 23.08 -17.73
N GLN A 65 -3.18 22.56 -16.81
CA GLN A 65 -1.75 22.82 -16.78
C GLN A 65 -1.00 21.62 -16.20
N ASP A 66 0.30 21.55 -16.49
CA ASP A 66 1.19 20.60 -15.82
C ASP A 66 1.48 21.09 -14.40
N PHE A 67 1.25 20.23 -13.41
CA PHE A 67 1.61 20.49 -12.02
C PHE A 67 3.00 19.91 -11.70
N PRO A 68 3.87 20.67 -11.02
CA PRO A 68 5.22 20.19 -10.69
C PRO A 68 5.23 19.16 -9.56
N ASP A 69 4.20 19.16 -8.70
CA ASP A 69 4.03 18.25 -7.57
C ASP A 69 2.56 18.17 -7.11
N GLY A 70 2.30 17.26 -6.16
CA GLY A 70 0.98 17.02 -5.56
C GLY A 70 0.44 18.23 -4.77
N PRO A 71 1.23 18.85 -3.86
CA PRO A 71 0.80 20.07 -3.15
C PRO A 71 0.39 21.22 -4.08
N SER A 72 1.00 21.33 -5.27
CA SER A 72 0.60 22.31 -6.28
C SER A 72 -0.80 22.03 -6.85
N VAL A 73 -1.18 20.76 -7.02
CA VAL A 73 -2.56 20.38 -7.37
C VAL A 73 -3.51 20.77 -6.26
N THR A 74 -3.20 20.44 -5.00
CA THR A 74 -4.04 20.79 -3.85
C THR A 74 -4.24 22.30 -3.73
N LYS A 75 -3.19 23.09 -3.99
CA LYS A 75 -3.29 24.55 -4.03
C LYS A 75 -4.30 25.04 -5.07
N ALA A 76 -4.35 24.42 -6.25
CA ALA A 76 -5.37 24.72 -7.27
C ALA A 76 -6.78 24.27 -6.82
N CYS A 77 -6.92 23.10 -6.19
CA CYS A 77 -8.21 22.66 -5.64
C CYS A 77 -8.76 23.67 -4.62
N LEU A 78 -7.90 24.19 -3.74
CA LEU A 78 -8.28 25.10 -2.66
C LEU A 78 -8.65 26.51 -3.12
N THR A 79 -8.46 26.88 -4.40
CA THR A 79 -9.01 28.15 -4.92
C THR A 79 -10.53 28.12 -5.03
N CYS A 80 -11.13 26.93 -5.11
CA CYS A 80 -12.58 26.73 -5.20
C CYS A 80 -13.12 25.95 -3.99
N HIS A 81 -12.38 24.96 -3.49
CA HIS A 81 -12.75 24.12 -2.33
C HIS A 81 -12.13 24.64 -1.03
N THR A 82 -12.42 25.90 -0.70
CA THR A 82 -11.72 26.66 0.36
C THR A 82 -11.75 26.02 1.76
N GLU A 83 -12.76 25.21 2.07
CA GLU A 83 -12.90 24.54 3.37
C GLU A 83 -12.52 23.06 3.36
N ALA A 84 -12.35 22.44 2.19
CA ALA A 84 -12.30 20.99 2.06
C ALA A 84 -11.10 20.38 2.80
N ALA A 85 -9.90 20.95 2.62
CA ALA A 85 -8.71 20.48 3.33
C ALA A 85 -8.90 20.57 4.85
N ARG A 86 -9.42 21.69 5.36
CA ARG A 86 -9.66 21.87 6.80
C ARG A 86 -10.65 20.86 7.37
N GLN A 87 -11.64 20.42 6.58
CA GLN A 87 -12.58 19.38 6.98
C GLN A 87 -11.87 18.02 7.06
N ILE A 88 -11.10 17.64 6.03
CA ILE A 88 -10.31 16.40 6.02
C ILE A 88 -9.30 16.37 7.17
N MET A 89 -8.67 17.50 7.46
CA MET A 89 -7.66 17.62 8.51
C MET A 89 -8.18 17.33 9.92
N LYS A 90 -9.51 17.35 10.13
CA LYS A 90 -10.14 16.98 11.40
C LYS A 90 -10.43 15.49 11.53
N THR A 91 -10.21 14.71 10.48
CA THR A 91 -10.58 13.29 10.42
C THR A 91 -9.42 12.37 10.78
N SER A 92 -9.74 11.10 11.01
CA SER A 92 -8.74 10.04 11.16
C SER A 92 -7.92 9.80 9.89
N HIS A 93 -8.41 10.16 8.69
CA HIS A 93 -7.63 10.02 7.45
C HIS A 93 -6.40 10.94 7.42
N TRP A 94 -6.49 12.10 8.07
CA TRP A 94 -5.39 13.06 8.21
C TRP A 94 -4.57 12.82 9.47
N THR A 95 -5.23 12.80 10.63
CA THR A 95 -4.54 12.72 11.92
C THR A 95 -4.00 11.32 12.21
N TRP A 96 -4.57 10.30 11.55
CA TRP A 96 -4.36 8.89 11.89
C TRP A 96 -4.62 8.56 13.36
N ILE A 97 -5.44 9.37 14.04
CA ILE A 97 -5.97 9.12 15.37
C ILE A 97 -7.40 8.61 15.24
N CYS A 98 -7.73 7.55 15.96
CA CYS A 98 -9.08 6.99 16.06
C CYS A 98 -9.72 7.47 17.37
N PRO A 99 -10.69 8.42 17.32
CA PRO A 99 -11.33 8.93 18.53
C PRO A 99 -12.06 7.85 19.35
N LYS A 100 -12.51 6.79 18.68
CA LYS A 100 -13.27 5.68 19.30
C LYS A 100 -12.38 4.62 19.94
N ALA A 101 -11.11 4.50 19.53
CA ALA A 101 -10.22 3.43 19.96
C ALA A 101 -10.13 3.32 21.48
N ARG A 102 -10.09 4.44 22.21
CA ARG A 102 -10.07 4.44 23.69
C ARG A 102 -11.27 3.72 24.31
N LYS A 103 -12.48 4.02 23.81
CA LYS A 103 -13.72 3.42 24.31
C LYS A 103 -13.76 1.93 23.98
N GLU A 104 -13.35 1.57 22.77
CA GLU A 104 -13.37 0.19 22.27
C GLU A 104 -12.36 -0.71 22.97
N MET A 105 -11.19 -0.17 23.36
CA MET A 105 -10.16 -0.92 24.10
C MET A 105 -10.47 -1.09 25.60
N GLY A 106 -11.60 -0.58 26.10
CA GLY A 106 -12.00 -0.74 27.50
C GLY A 106 -11.04 -0.11 28.51
N VAL A 107 -10.25 0.87 28.07
CA VAL A 107 -9.25 1.57 28.90
C VAL A 107 -9.98 2.46 29.91
N LYS A 108 -10.14 1.96 31.15
CA LYS A 108 -10.93 2.61 32.21
C LYS A 108 -10.20 3.74 32.94
N GLU A 109 -8.87 3.70 32.98
CA GLU A 109 -8.05 4.77 33.55
C GLU A 109 -6.74 4.94 32.78
N ILE A 110 -6.39 6.17 32.40
CA ILE A 110 -5.01 6.57 32.09
C ILE A 110 -4.77 7.95 32.68
N LYS A 111 -3.66 8.10 33.40
CA LYS A 111 -3.16 9.37 33.94
C LYS A 111 -2.96 10.49 32.90
N HIS A 112 -3.10 10.20 31.60
CA HIS A 112 -2.83 11.11 30.48
C HIS A 112 -3.81 10.85 29.33
N GLN A 113 -4.30 11.92 28.69
CA GLN A 113 -5.17 11.87 27.50
C GLN A 113 -4.37 11.47 26.25
N VAL A 114 -3.81 10.27 26.25
CA VAL A 114 -2.96 9.78 25.16
C VAL A 114 -3.83 9.49 23.91
N PRO A 115 -3.48 10.01 22.72
CA PRO A 115 -4.19 9.71 21.49
C PRO A 115 -3.87 8.28 21.01
N TYR A 116 -4.86 7.59 20.43
CA TYR A 116 -4.69 6.22 19.89
C TYR A 116 -5.06 6.19 18.42
N GLY A 117 -4.22 5.58 17.59
CA GLY A 117 -4.45 5.39 16.16
C GLY A 117 -3.18 4.94 15.43
N LYS A 118 -3.22 4.86 14.10
CA LYS A 118 -2.04 4.44 13.30
C LYS A 118 -0.83 5.33 13.55
N ALA A 119 -1.05 6.61 13.91
CA ALA A 119 0.03 7.53 14.26
C ALA A 119 0.63 7.27 15.64
N GLU A 120 -0.17 6.76 16.58
CA GLU A 120 0.09 6.87 18.01
C GLU A 120 -0.42 5.64 18.77
N TYR A 121 0.44 5.02 19.58
CA TYR A 121 0.09 3.95 20.52
C TYR A 121 -0.70 2.76 19.95
N ILE A 122 -0.50 2.45 18.66
CA ILE A 122 -0.91 1.18 18.04
C ILE A 122 0.33 0.45 17.56
N ILE A 123 0.45 -0.82 17.96
CA ILE A 123 1.46 -1.76 17.51
C ILE A 123 0.74 -2.95 16.89
N ASN A 124 1.24 -3.46 15.77
CA ASN A 124 0.76 -4.69 15.16
C ASN A 124 1.91 -5.68 14.96
N ASN A 125 1.61 -6.87 14.46
CA ASN A 125 2.58 -7.92 14.14
C ASN A 125 2.97 -7.96 12.63
N PHE A 126 2.68 -6.88 11.89
CA PHE A 126 3.07 -6.72 10.48
C PHE A 126 4.30 -5.82 10.38
N CYS A 127 4.08 -4.52 10.14
CA CYS A 127 5.16 -3.53 10.05
C CYS A 127 5.46 -2.88 11.42
N ILE A 128 4.97 -3.47 12.50
CA ILE A 128 5.14 -3.05 13.90
C ILE A 128 4.51 -1.69 14.21
N SER A 129 5.13 -0.59 13.78
CA SER A 129 4.71 0.76 14.13
C SER A 129 5.12 1.79 13.07
N LEU A 130 4.45 2.93 13.09
CA LEU A 130 4.76 4.06 12.20
C LEU A 130 6.11 4.74 12.48
N PRO A 131 6.48 5.07 13.73
CA PRO A 131 7.70 5.83 14.00
C PRO A 131 8.93 5.17 13.37
N SER A 132 9.82 5.99 12.82
CA SER A 132 11.02 5.61 12.05
C SER A 132 10.77 4.87 10.73
N ASN A 133 9.51 4.72 10.30
CA ASN A 133 9.12 4.01 9.08
C ASN A 133 8.17 4.85 8.20
N GLU A 134 8.01 6.14 8.53
CA GLU A 134 7.02 7.04 7.97
C GLU A 134 7.02 7.04 6.44
N PRO A 135 8.17 7.20 5.72
CA PRO A 135 8.15 7.32 4.26
C PRO A 135 7.51 6.12 3.54
N ARG A 136 7.58 4.92 4.13
CA ARG A 136 6.92 3.72 3.60
C ARG A 136 5.46 3.66 4.03
N CYS A 137 5.18 3.91 5.30
CA CYS A 137 3.84 3.77 5.86
C CYS A 137 2.85 4.85 5.36
N THR A 138 3.34 6.06 5.11
CA THR A 138 2.55 7.24 4.72
C THR A 138 2.31 7.33 3.21
N SER A 139 2.79 6.35 2.43
CA SER A 139 2.23 6.06 1.11
C SER A 139 0.72 5.78 1.15
N CYS A 140 0.18 5.38 2.31
CA CYS A 140 -1.27 5.22 2.55
C CYS A 140 -1.90 6.40 3.32
N HIS A 141 -1.17 7.48 3.61
CA HIS A 141 -1.70 8.66 4.29
C HIS A 141 -2.48 9.53 3.31
N ALA A 142 -3.50 10.27 3.76
CA ALA A 142 -4.25 11.21 2.91
C ALA A 142 -3.52 12.56 2.73
N GLY A 143 -2.20 12.51 2.61
CA GLY A 143 -1.35 13.68 2.50
C GLY A 143 0.00 13.40 1.84
N TYR A 144 0.76 14.48 1.69
CA TYR A 144 2.06 14.54 1.02
C TYR A 144 3.17 14.95 1.98
N GLY A 145 4.25 14.19 2.04
CA GLY A 145 5.49 14.58 2.71
C GLY A 145 5.59 14.22 4.18
N TRP A 146 4.73 13.34 4.71
CA TRP A 146 4.89 12.84 6.08
C TRP A 146 6.03 11.83 6.14
N ALA A 147 7.26 12.35 6.23
CA ALA A 147 8.50 11.58 6.21
C ALA A 147 9.08 11.32 7.61
N ASP A 148 8.69 12.13 8.60
CA ASP A 148 9.13 12.01 9.99
C ASP A 148 8.23 12.87 10.92
N LYS A 149 8.66 13.06 12.17
CA LYS A 149 7.95 13.80 13.23
C LYS A 149 7.82 15.31 12.96
N THR A 150 8.52 15.86 11.97
CA THR A 150 8.48 17.28 11.61
C THR A 150 7.35 17.64 10.66
N PHE A 151 6.54 16.66 10.24
CA PHE A 151 5.40 16.86 9.36
C PHE A 151 4.42 17.93 9.89
N ASP A 152 4.13 18.93 9.06
CA ASP A 152 3.24 20.02 9.42
C ASP A 152 1.76 19.64 9.20
N PHE A 153 1.14 19.09 10.24
CA PHE A 153 -0.29 18.78 10.26
C PHE A 153 -1.22 19.99 10.13
N LYS A 154 -0.71 21.22 10.15
CA LYS A 154 -1.48 22.46 9.95
C LYS A 154 -1.43 22.97 8.50
N ASN A 155 -0.51 22.45 7.68
CA ASN A 155 -0.39 22.87 6.29
C ASN A 155 -1.44 22.18 5.41
N GLN A 156 -2.51 22.90 5.10
CA GLN A 156 -3.60 22.42 4.27
C GLN A 156 -3.21 22.04 2.83
N TYR A 157 -2.10 22.59 2.31
CA TYR A 157 -1.63 22.27 0.96
C TYR A 157 -1.02 20.86 0.87
N LEU A 158 -0.76 20.22 2.02
CA LEU A 158 -0.25 18.86 2.09
C LEU A 158 -1.37 17.80 2.09
N VAL A 159 -2.65 18.18 2.06
CA VAL A 159 -3.77 17.23 1.87
C VAL A 159 -3.72 16.67 0.45
N ASP A 160 -3.84 15.36 0.31
CA ASP A 160 -3.95 14.71 -1.00
C ASP A 160 -5.43 14.55 -1.36
N CYS A 161 -5.91 15.38 -2.30
CA CYS A 161 -7.27 15.29 -2.80
C CYS A 161 -7.46 14.14 -3.81
N LEU A 162 -6.44 13.84 -4.61
CA LEU A 162 -6.53 12.90 -5.73
C LEU A 162 -6.58 11.44 -5.27
N VAL A 163 -6.01 11.11 -4.11
CA VAL A 163 -6.05 9.73 -3.57
C VAL A 163 -7.48 9.19 -3.39
N CYS A 164 -8.45 10.08 -3.17
CA CYS A 164 -9.87 9.72 -3.06
C CYS A 164 -10.70 10.13 -4.28
N HIS A 165 -10.29 11.17 -5.01
CA HIS A 165 -11.11 11.77 -6.07
C HIS A 165 -10.60 11.53 -7.49
N ASP A 166 -9.47 10.84 -7.68
CA ASP A 166 -9.11 10.37 -9.02
C ASP A 166 -10.17 9.40 -9.56
N GLN A 167 -10.69 9.70 -10.75
CA GLN A 167 -11.63 8.84 -11.47
C GLN A 167 -10.96 8.15 -12.67
N THR A 168 -9.68 8.44 -12.92
CA THR A 168 -8.95 7.88 -14.06
C THR A 168 -8.35 6.51 -13.75
N GLY A 169 -8.16 6.19 -12.46
CA GLY A 169 -7.49 4.97 -12.00
C GLY A 169 -5.97 5.00 -12.19
N LYS A 170 -5.41 6.14 -12.60
CA LYS A 170 -3.98 6.32 -12.89
C LYS A 170 -3.21 6.97 -11.74
N TYR A 171 -3.92 7.59 -10.80
CA TYR A 171 -3.28 8.23 -9.66
C TYR A 171 -2.76 7.19 -8.67
N LYS A 172 -1.45 7.15 -8.46
CA LYS A 172 -0.81 6.24 -7.52
C LYS A 172 0.31 6.94 -6.76
N LYS A 173 0.28 6.82 -5.43
CA LYS A 173 1.39 7.22 -4.57
C LYS A 173 2.55 6.24 -4.72
N PHE A 174 3.78 6.75 -4.63
CA PHE A 174 4.96 5.90 -4.63
C PHE A 174 5.13 5.25 -3.24
N PRO A 175 5.44 3.94 -3.15
CA PRO A 175 5.38 3.21 -1.88
C PRO A 175 6.31 3.71 -0.78
N THR A 176 7.39 4.42 -1.13
CA THR A 176 8.42 4.87 -0.18
C THR A 176 8.74 6.36 -0.28
N ALA A 177 7.87 7.17 -0.89
CA ALA A 177 8.09 8.61 -1.05
C ALA A 177 7.19 9.45 -0.12
N ALA A 178 6.89 8.96 1.08
CA ALA A 178 6.17 9.71 2.10
C ALA A 178 4.83 10.30 1.63
N GLY A 179 4.09 9.55 0.81
CA GLY A 179 2.79 9.99 0.27
C GLY A 179 2.86 10.70 -1.08
N HIS A 180 4.04 11.03 -1.61
CA HIS A 180 4.15 11.59 -2.95
C HIS A 180 3.94 10.52 -4.05
N PRO A 181 3.24 10.85 -5.16
CA PRO A 181 3.34 10.08 -6.40
C PRO A 181 4.73 10.26 -7.04
N VAL A 182 5.00 9.53 -8.12
CA VAL A 182 6.22 9.76 -8.90
C VAL A 182 6.06 11.01 -9.75
N TYR A 183 6.98 11.96 -9.59
CA TYR A 183 7.05 13.13 -10.47
C TYR A 183 8.00 12.85 -11.63
N LYS A 184 7.76 13.48 -12.80
CA LYS A 184 8.58 13.30 -14.02
C LYS A 184 10.08 13.48 -13.75
N LYS A 185 10.45 14.31 -12.79
CA LYS A 185 11.84 14.59 -12.38
C LYS A 185 12.50 13.52 -11.50
N ASP A 186 11.72 12.62 -10.91
CA ASP A 186 12.18 11.69 -9.86
C ASP A 186 12.41 10.26 -10.35
N TYR A 187 12.15 9.94 -11.63
CA TYR A 187 12.37 8.60 -12.18
C TYR A 187 13.86 8.20 -12.09
N PRO A 188 14.24 7.24 -11.24
CA PRO A 188 15.57 6.65 -11.31
C PRO A 188 15.64 5.84 -12.60
N LYS A 189 16.71 5.98 -13.38
CA LYS A 189 16.93 5.18 -14.61
C LYS A 189 16.64 3.70 -14.33
N GLY A 190 15.61 3.15 -14.98
CA GLY A 190 15.26 1.73 -14.93
C GLY A 190 14.19 1.30 -13.92
N ARG A 191 13.53 2.21 -13.20
CA ARG A 191 12.31 1.87 -12.42
C ARG A 191 11.12 2.69 -12.90
N GLU A 192 10.41 2.16 -13.88
CA GLU A 192 9.09 2.66 -14.21
C GLU A 192 8.15 2.30 -13.05
N TRP A 193 7.54 3.31 -12.45
CA TRP A 193 6.33 3.13 -11.65
C TRP A 193 5.17 3.33 -12.63
N PRO A 194 4.65 2.23 -13.23
CA PRO A 194 3.59 2.35 -14.21
C PRO A 194 2.32 2.93 -13.56
N PRO A 195 1.50 3.64 -14.34
CA PRO A 195 0.24 4.21 -13.87
C PRO A 195 -0.72 3.16 -13.32
#